data_AF-A0A1K1X2P8-F1
#
_entry.id   AF-A0A1K1X2P8-F1
#
_cell.length_a   1.000
_cell.length_b   1.000
_cell.length_c   1.000
_cell.angle_alpha   90.00
_cell.angle_beta   90.00
_cell.angle_gamma   90.00
#
_symmetry.space_group_name_H-M   'P 1'
#
loop_
_entity.id
_entity.type
_entity.pdbx_description
1 polymer ?
#
loop_
_entity_poly.entity_id
_entity_poly.type
_entity_poly.pdbx_seq_one_letter_code
_entity_poly.pdbx_strand_id
1 'polypeptide(L)'
;MAESDHRLVQTAVIGSATSGLGIVLPQEADELRRLRRRHPTYTYWCGTQLGGCGNKLSDRLCADKVCHFAHAPNASCHRKANGANSADHLFIKQDLARWARGSGVDARAVLRDLGSGPGDAVDFRVRGSRQRVRFQFRRLTHPQWRSAGEELERDAASLDWVFGPGSAHPETVAEMYGRFGHVLRFRFETEGVARRIRIRAEEARSSTDWVPLDACAMTPEGLRVPGVERRRRTSRPVVAPRTPPGGAAPARVPVAPGARASVAPGRGSSADAPDRRADAGAGASPLVRKVQRLVEELNVLAAPAEADIRMKAERLDREAASWAVRYGRLTSSDFWSGKATKVAAQGDSLAGRLEKLAQHLK
;
A
#
# COMPACT_ATOMS: atom_id res chain seq x y z
N MET A 1 22.12 -26.66 -9.90
CA MET A 1 22.04 -25.75 -11.05
C MET A 1 21.28 -24.51 -10.60
N ALA A 2 21.85 -23.30 -10.76
CA ALA A 2 21.20 -22.08 -10.30
C ALA A 2 20.03 -21.72 -11.24
N GLU A 3 18.84 -21.59 -10.66
CA GLU A 3 17.62 -21.21 -11.39
C GLU A 3 17.72 -19.73 -11.84
N SER A 4 17.43 -19.49 -13.12
CA SER A 4 17.47 -18.15 -13.73
C SER A 4 16.26 -17.30 -13.30
N ASP A 5 16.50 -16.07 -12.84
CA ASP A 5 15.44 -15.15 -12.39
C ASP A 5 14.76 -14.41 -13.56
N HIS A 6 13.55 -14.84 -13.93
CA HIS A 6 12.74 -14.25 -15.01
C HIS A 6 11.69 -13.22 -14.53
N ARG A 7 11.74 -12.77 -13.27
CA ARG A 7 10.71 -11.89 -12.72
C ARG A 7 10.87 -10.44 -13.19
N LEU A 8 9.75 -9.75 -13.40
CA LEU A 8 9.72 -8.32 -13.71
C LEU A 8 9.89 -7.50 -12.41
N VAL A 9 11.13 -7.11 -12.12
CA VAL A 9 11.45 -6.31 -10.92
C VAL A 9 11.19 -4.83 -11.20
N GLN A 10 10.35 -4.19 -10.40
CA GLN A 10 9.96 -2.79 -10.58
C GLN A 10 10.74 -1.82 -9.67
N THR A 11 11.50 -2.33 -8.70
CA THR A 11 12.24 -1.49 -7.75
C THR A 11 13.68 -1.94 -7.55
N ALA A 12 14.55 -0.96 -7.36
CA ALA A 12 15.96 -1.13 -7.07
C ALA A 12 16.40 -0.11 -6.00
N VAL A 13 17.67 -0.17 -5.62
CA VAL A 13 18.33 0.92 -4.90
C VAL A 13 19.41 1.56 -5.78
N ILE A 14 19.63 2.87 -5.59
CA ILE A 14 20.59 3.67 -6.38
C ILE A 14 21.94 3.69 -5.67
N GLY A 15 23.02 3.55 -6.43
CA GLY A 15 24.40 3.76 -6.00
C GLY A 15 25.11 2.49 -5.53
N SER A 16 24.56 1.78 -4.55
CA SER A 16 25.16 0.55 -4.02
C SER A 16 24.12 -0.44 -3.50
N ALA A 17 24.50 -1.71 -3.36
CA ALA A 17 23.66 -2.77 -2.82
C ALA A 17 23.11 -2.49 -1.40
N THR A 18 23.83 -1.69 -0.61
CA THR A 18 23.49 -1.34 0.78
C THR A 18 22.78 0.00 0.91
N SER A 19 22.58 0.71 -0.21
CA SER A 19 21.93 2.00 -0.25
C SER A 19 20.49 1.92 0.27
N GLY A 20 20.08 2.95 1.01
CA GLY A 20 18.68 3.16 1.39
C GLY A 20 17.88 3.95 0.37
N LEU A 21 18.48 4.31 -0.78
CA LEU A 21 17.87 5.12 -1.82
C LEU A 21 17.09 4.25 -2.81
N GLY A 22 15.87 3.86 -2.43
CA GLY A 22 14.94 3.14 -3.30
C GLY A 22 14.50 3.95 -4.53
N ILE A 23 14.22 3.24 -5.62
CA ILE A 23 13.69 3.81 -6.87
C ILE A 23 12.66 2.85 -7.48
N VAL A 24 11.59 3.40 -8.04
CA VAL A 24 10.65 2.69 -8.93
C VAL A 24 11.06 2.96 -10.37
N LEU A 25 11.19 1.92 -11.19
CA LEU A 25 11.44 2.11 -12.61
C LEU A 25 10.14 2.58 -13.30
N PRO A 26 10.19 3.65 -14.11
CA PRO A 26 9.06 4.00 -14.96
C PRO A 26 8.70 2.83 -15.88
N GLN A 27 7.40 2.56 -16.01
CA GLN A 27 6.89 1.43 -16.80
C GLN A 27 6.91 1.74 -18.30
N GLU A 28 6.75 3.03 -18.63
CA GLU A 28 6.69 3.53 -20.01
C GLU A 28 8.09 3.81 -20.57
N ALA A 29 8.32 3.41 -21.81
CA ALA A 29 9.61 3.54 -22.48
C ALA A 29 10.13 4.98 -22.51
N ASP A 30 9.25 5.95 -22.81
CA ASP A 30 9.64 7.35 -22.90
C ASP A 30 9.97 7.97 -21.54
N GLU A 31 9.29 7.53 -20.48
CA GLU A 31 9.62 7.95 -19.11
C GLU A 31 10.98 7.38 -18.69
N LEU A 32 11.27 6.12 -19.03
CA LEU A 32 12.58 5.53 -18.78
C LEU A 32 13.68 6.24 -19.58
N ARG A 33 13.44 6.58 -20.86
CA ARG A 33 14.38 7.39 -21.65
C ARG A 33 14.64 8.75 -21.02
N ARG A 34 13.60 9.43 -20.51
CA ARG A 34 13.76 10.70 -19.77
C ARG A 34 14.57 10.51 -18.49
N LEU A 35 14.31 9.44 -17.73
CA LEU A 35 15.06 9.11 -16.52
C LEU A 35 16.56 8.93 -16.82
N ARG A 36 16.90 8.14 -17.85
CA ARG A 36 18.29 7.91 -18.28
C ARG A 36 19.01 9.21 -18.65
N ARG A 37 18.35 10.10 -19.40
CA ARG A 37 18.93 11.39 -19.78
C ARG A 37 19.16 12.31 -18.58
N ARG A 38 18.22 12.34 -17.64
CA ARG A 38 18.31 13.20 -16.45
C ARG A 38 19.29 12.67 -15.41
N HIS A 39 19.52 11.35 -15.39
CA HIS A 39 20.37 10.68 -14.41
C HIS A 39 21.30 9.66 -15.07
N PRO A 40 22.28 10.12 -15.89
CA PRO A 40 23.13 9.22 -16.66
C PRO A 40 24.08 8.37 -15.81
N THR A 41 24.32 8.77 -14.56
CA THR A 41 25.26 8.12 -13.62
C THR A 41 24.58 7.16 -12.64
N TYR A 42 23.26 6.99 -12.72
CA TYR A 42 22.56 6.07 -11.81
C TYR A 42 22.98 4.63 -12.06
N THR A 43 23.42 3.96 -10.99
CA THR A 43 23.59 2.52 -10.96
C THR A 43 22.50 1.89 -10.11
N TYR A 44 21.87 0.84 -10.61
CA TYR A 44 20.78 0.15 -9.94
C TYR A 44 21.25 -1.16 -9.32
N TRP A 45 20.75 -1.47 -8.14
CA TRP A 45 21.13 -2.66 -7.40
C TRP A 45 19.91 -3.37 -6.81
N CYS A 46 19.95 -4.70 -6.78
CA CYS A 46 19.00 -5.54 -6.07
C CYS A 46 19.29 -5.45 -4.58
N GLY A 47 18.92 -4.32 -3.96
CA GLY A 47 19.41 -3.92 -2.64
C GLY A 47 19.11 -4.92 -1.53
N THR A 48 20.03 -5.06 -0.59
CA THR A 48 19.89 -5.98 0.55
C THR A 48 18.76 -5.55 1.49
N GLN A 49 18.54 -4.24 1.64
CA GLN A 49 17.39 -3.71 2.38
C GLN A 49 16.05 -3.96 1.67
N LEU A 50 16.02 -4.40 0.41
CA LEU A 50 14.82 -4.86 -0.29
C LEU A 50 14.58 -6.37 -0.13
N GLY A 51 15.41 -7.07 0.66
CA GLY A 51 15.51 -8.54 0.64
C GLY A 51 16.13 -9.08 -0.65
N GLY A 52 16.90 -8.23 -1.35
CA GLY A 52 17.60 -8.55 -2.60
C GLY A 52 18.93 -9.26 -2.37
N CYS A 53 19.50 -9.79 -3.45
CA CYS A 53 20.77 -10.53 -3.44
C CYS A 53 22.01 -9.63 -3.46
N GLY A 54 21.86 -8.31 -3.59
CA GLY A 54 22.97 -7.36 -3.66
C GLY A 54 23.61 -7.21 -5.04
N ASN A 55 23.19 -7.98 -6.04
CA ASN A 55 23.74 -7.88 -7.40
C ASN A 55 23.28 -6.61 -8.12
N LYS A 56 24.14 -6.12 -9.02
CA LYS A 56 23.81 -4.99 -9.90
C LYS A 56 22.68 -5.37 -10.85
N LEU A 57 21.80 -4.41 -11.12
CA LEU A 57 20.67 -4.54 -12.03
C LEU A 57 20.90 -3.71 -13.29
N SER A 58 20.39 -4.21 -14.40
CA SER A 58 20.17 -3.43 -15.63
C SER A 58 18.71 -3.00 -15.70
N ASP A 59 18.43 -1.83 -16.27
CA ASP A 59 17.07 -1.43 -16.63
C ASP A 59 16.76 -1.84 -18.07
N ARG A 60 15.70 -2.62 -18.25
CA ARG A 60 15.22 -3.09 -19.55
C ARG A 60 14.24 -2.09 -20.11
N LEU A 61 14.66 -1.43 -21.19
CA LEU A 61 13.80 -0.59 -22.02
C LEU A 61 13.01 -1.50 -22.96
N CYS A 62 11.70 -1.54 -22.75
CA CYS A 62 10.77 -2.32 -23.57
C CYS A 62 9.78 -1.36 -24.25
N ALA A 63 9.58 -1.49 -25.56
CA ALA A 63 8.67 -0.63 -26.32
C ALA A 63 7.22 -1.13 -26.29
N ASP A 64 7.05 -2.44 -26.20
CA ASP A 64 5.80 -3.21 -26.27
C ASP A 64 5.42 -3.86 -24.93
N LYS A 65 6.31 -3.78 -23.93
CA LYS A 65 6.17 -4.41 -22.62
C LYS A 65 6.54 -3.42 -21.52
N VAL A 66 6.17 -3.78 -20.29
CA VAL A 66 6.53 -3.00 -19.11
C VAL A 66 8.05 -2.99 -18.93
N CYS A 67 8.62 -1.79 -18.88
CA CYS A 67 10.02 -1.61 -18.50
C CYS A 67 10.25 -2.13 -17.08
N HIS A 68 11.35 -2.85 -16.85
CA HIS A 68 11.66 -3.47 -15.57
C HIS A 68 13.16 -3.54 -15.35
N PHE A 69 13.58 -3.68 -14.09
CA PHE A 69 14.93 -4.07 -13.75
C PHE A 69 15.12 -5.57 -13.99
N ALA A 70 16.31 -5.93 -14.44
CA ALA A 70 16.72 -7.31 -14.67
C ALA A 70 18.12 -7.56 -14.11
N HIS A 71 18.30 -8.75 -13.53
CA HIS A 71 19.62 -9.25 -13.19
C HIS A 71 20.41 -9.61 -14.46
N ALA A 72 21.72 -9.76 -14.31
CA ALA A 72 22.53 -10.43 -15.31
C ALA A 72 22.06 -11.89 -15.49
N PRO A 73 22.26 -12.49 -16.68
CA PRO A 73 22.00 -13.91 -16.89
C PRO A 73 22.70 -14.76 -15.80
N ASN A 74 22.05 -15.82 -15.34
CA ASN A 74 22.54 -16.77 -14.31
C ASN A 74 22.69 -16.21 -12.88
N ALA A 75 22.25 -14.98 -12.62
CA ALA A 75 22.15 -14.50 -11.25
C ALA A 75 21.04 -15.24 -10.51
N SER A 76 21.35 -15.81 -9.34
CA SER A 76 20.36 -16.35 -8.42
C SER A 76 19.85 -15.26 -7.48
N CYS A 77 18.52 -15.15 -7.35
CA CYS A 77 17.90 -14.20 -6.44
C CYS A 77 16.64 -14.78 -5.80
N HIS A 78 16.57 -14.78 -4.47
CA HIS A 78 15.40 -15.28 -3.73
C HIS A 78 14.40 -14.18 -3.35
N ARG A 79 14.61 -12.94 -3.81
CA ARG A 79 13.73 -11.81 -3.50
C ARG A 79 12.33 -12.03 -4.05
N LYS A 80 11.36 -12.32 -3.19
CA LYS A 80 9.99 -12.63 -3.63
C LYS A 80 9.20 -11.40 -4.11
N ALA A 81 9.41 -10.25 -3.47
CA ALA A 81 8.66 -9.03 -3.77
C ALA A 81 9.29 -8.24 -4.93
N ASN A 82 8.56 -8.10 -6.04
CA ASN A 82 9.05 -7.52 -7.28
C ASN A 82 8.22 -6.31 -7.78
N GLY A 83 7.07 -6.01 -7.19
CA GLY A 83 6.22 -4.87 -7.55
C GLY A 83 6.74 -3.52 -7.01
N ALA A 84 6.11 -2.41 -7.43
CA ALA A 84 6.48 -1.05 -7.01
C ALA A 84 6.42 -0.85 -5.47
N ASN A 85 5.51 -1.55 -4.80
CA ASN A 85 5.34 -1.50 -3.34
C ASN A 85 6.44 -2.23 -2.55
N SER A 86 7.28 -3.03 -3.21
CA SER A 86 8.33 -3.82 -2.54
C SER A 86 9.46 -2.98 -1.94
N ALA A 87 9.48 -1.67 -2.20
CA ALA A 87 10.42 -0.70 -1.64
C ALA A 87 9.73 0.36 -0.76
N ASP A 88 8.45 0.19 -0.42
CA ASP A 88 7.68 1.17 0.34
C ASP A 88 8.32 1.51 1.69
N HIS A 89 8.92 0.54 2.38
CA HIS A 89 9.66 0.75 3.62
C HIS A 89 10.93 1.61 3.44
N LEU A 90 11.55 1.61 2.25
CA LEU A 90 12.66 2.53 1.94
C LEU A 90 12.13 3.93 1.65
N PHE A 91 11.04 4.05 0.91
CA PHE A 91 10.44 5.34 0.58
C PHE A 91 9.95 6.06 1.83
N ILE A 92 9.25 5.38 2.73
CA ILE A 92 8.83 5.98 4.00
C ILE A 92 10.01 6.37 4.87
N LYS A 93 11.07 5.55 4.94
CA LYS A 93 12.27 5.90 5.71
C LYS A 93 12.89 7.20 5.18
N GLN A 94 12.92 7.39 3.87
CA GLN A 94 13.40 8.63 3.24
C GLN A 94 12.47 9.81 3.50
N ASP A 95 11.16 9.61 3.37
CA ASP A 95 10.16 10.66 3.62
C ASP A 95 10.18 11.10 5.08
N LEU A 96 10.28 10.17 6.03
CA LEU A 96 10.47 10.45 7.46
C LEU A 96 11.76 11.21 7.74
N ALA A 97 12.88 10.82 7.11
CA ALA A 97 14.14 11.53 7.26
C ALA A 97 14.08 12.96 6.69
N ARG A 98 13.35 13.17 5.59
CA ARG A 98 13.13 14.50 5.01
C ARG A 98 12.22 15.35 5.91
N TRP A 99 11.12 14.77 6.38
CA TRP A 99 10.18 15.42 7.29
C TRP A 99 10.85 15.83 8.60
N ALA A 100 11.60 14.92 9.25
CA ALA A 100 12.36 15.22 10.46
C ALA A 100 13.26 16.45 10.30
N ARG A 101 14.03 16.51 9.20
CA ARG A 101 14.88 17.68 8.88
C ARG A 101 14.07 18.94 8.62
N GLY A 102 12.99 18.85 7.84
CA GLY A 102 12.14 20.00 7.50
C GLY A 102 11.39 20.57 8.71
N SER A 103 11.03 19.73 9.67
CA SER A 103 10.31 20.12 10.89
C SER A 103 11.22 20.43 12.08
N GLY A 104 12.55 20.36 11.92
CA GLY A 104 13.51 20.57 13.01
C GLY A 104 13.47 19.51 14.12
N VAL A 105 12.89 18.34 13.85
CA VAL A 105 12.80 17.24 14.82
C VAL A 105 14.05 16.38 14.68
N ASP A 106 14.88 16.31 15.72
CA ASP A 106 15.96 15.32 15.76
C ASP A 106 15.35 13.92 15.93
N ALA A 107 15.28 13.15 14.85
CA ALA A 107 14.67 11.83 14.84
C ALA A 107 15.36 10.89 13.86
N ARG A 108 15.20 9.59 14.12
CA ARG A 108 15.75 8.52 13.30
C ARG A 108 14.67 7.52 12.89
N ALA A 109 14.61 7.24 11.59
CA ALA A 109 13.84 6.14 11.03
C ALA A 109 14.71 4.87 10.97
N VAL A 110 14.20 3.76 11.51
CA VAL A 110 14.89 2.46 11.61
C VAL A 110 14.00 1.38 11.01
N LEU A 111 14.53 0.64 10.05
CA LEU A 111 13.85 -0.51 9.46
C LEU A 111 13.82 -1.67 10.46
N ARG A 112 12.73 -2.45 10.46
CA ARG A 112 12.55 -3.61 11.32
C ARG A 112 12.24 -4.83 10.47
N ASP A 113 12.96 -5.91 10.77
CA ASP A 113 12.61 -7.26 10.35
C ASP A 113 11.84 -7.92 11.48
N LEU A 114 10.63 -8.39 11.19
CA LEU A 114 9.77 -9.11 12.13
C LEU A 114 9.67 -10.59 11.75
N GLY A 115 10.47 -11.06 10.80
CA GLY A 115 10.61 -12.44 10.34
C GLY A 115 10.24 -12.68 8.87
N SER A 116 9.79 -11.66 8.12
CA SER A 116 9.54 -11.78 6.67
C SER A 116 10.51 -10.96 5.82
N GLY A 117 11.38 -10.16 6.45
CA GLY A 117 12.44 -9.43 5.78
C GLY A 117 12.60 -7.99 6.30
N PRO A 118 13.57 -7.25 5.76
CA PRO A 118 14.02 -5.95 6.27
C PRO A 118 13.00 -4.79 6.17
N GLY A 119 11.76 -5.04 5.75
CA GLY A 119 10.73 -4.03 5.50
C GLY A 119 9.41 -4.27 6.25
N ASP A 120 9.41 -5.11 7.28
CA ASP A 120 8.19 -5.49 8.00
C ASP A 120 7.58 -4.33 8.80
N ALA A 121 8.42 -3.43 9.31
CA ALA A 121 8.00 -2.17 9.90
C ALA A 121 9.10 -1.10 9.81
N VAL A 122 8.71 0.16 10.03
CA VAL A 122 9.64 1.29 10.19
C VAL A 122 9.34 2.01 11.50
N ASP A 123 10.33 2.04 12.38
CA ASP A 123 10.29 2.79 13.64
C ASP A 123 10.84 4.19 13.43
N PHE A 124 10.03 5.19 13.72
CA PHE A 124 10.47 6.57 13.83
C PHE A 124 10.63 6.93 15.30
N ARG A 125 11.85 7.31 15.70
CA ARG A 125 12.19 7.62 17.10
C ARG A 125 12.73 9.02 17.17
N VAL A 126 12.06 9.88 17.93
CA VAL A 126 12.55 11.22 18.23
C VAL A 126 13.65 11.10 19.28
N ARG A 127 14.79 11.75 19.05
CA ARG A 127 15.91 11.83 19.98
C ARG A 127 15.65 12.92 21.01
N GLY A 128 16.13 12.71 22.23
CA GLY A 128 15.88 13.62 23.35
C GLY A 128 14.45 13.57 23.91
N SER A 129 13.51 12.91 23.22
CA SER A 129 12.19 12.57 23.75
C SER A 129 11.99 11.05 23.74
N ARG A 130 10.93 10.60 24.41
CA ARG A 130 10.51 9.20 24.39
C ARG A 130 9.35 8.98 23.41
N GLN A 131 9.19 9.81 22.38
CA GLN A 131 8.12 9.65 21.38
C GLN A 131 8.52 8.62 20.32
N ARG A 132 7.60 7.74 19.96
CA ARG A 132 7.79 6.72 18.93
C ARG A 132 6.57 6.65 18.01
N VAL A 133 6.84 6.43 16.72
CA VAL A 133 5.82 6.08 15.73
C VAL A 133 6.26 4.82 15.02
N ARG A 134 5.40 3.81 14.96
CA ARG A 134 5.63 2.60 14.18
C ARG A 134 4.74 2.58 12.95
N PHE A 135 5.38 2.57 11.78
CA PHE A 135 4.72 2.30 10.51
C PHE A 135 4.78 0.80 10.23
N GLN A 136 3.63 0.14 10.32
CA GLN A 136 3.51 -1.32 10.25
C GLN A 136 3.13 -1.77 8.84
N PHE A 137 3.95 -2.62 8.23
CA PHE A 137 3.68 -3.22 6.92
C PHE A 137 3.23 -4.66 7.06
N ARG A 138 3.96 -5.46 7.87
CA ARG A 138 3.61 -6.84 8.12
C ARG A 138 2.30 -6.93 8.89
N ARG A 139 1.44 -7.85 8.49
CA ARG A 139 0.25 -8.20 9.24
C ARG A 139 0.64 -9.02 10.48
N LEU A 140 0.45 -8.45 11.66
CA LEU A 140 0.67 -9.13 12.95
C LEU A 140 -0.67 -9.64 13.48
N THR A 141 -0.68 -10.82 14.09
CA THR A 141 -1.86 -11.25 14.85
C THR A 141 -2.09 -10.30 16.03
N HIS A 142 -3.32 -10.23 16.53
CA HIS A 142 -3.65 -9.33 17.63
C HIS A 142 -2.78 -9.56 18.90
N PRO A 143 -2.49 -10.81 19.34
CA PRO A 143 -1.55 -11.06 20.42
C PRO A 143 -0.11 -10.61 20.12
N GLN A 144 0.38 -10.83 18.89
CA GLN A 144 1.72 -10.38 18.47
C GLN A 144 1.82 -8.85 18.50
N TRP A 145 0.78 -8.15 18.02
CA TRP A 145 0.71 -6.70 18.05
C TRP A 145 0.70 -6.16 19.49
N ARG A 146 -0.09 -6.77 20.41
CA ARG A 146 -0.10 -6.37 21.84
C ARG A 146 1.26 -6.54 22.49
N SER A 147 1.89 -7.70 22.33
CA SER A 147 3.23 -7.97 22.87
C SER A 147 4.28 -7.00 22.32
N ALA A 148 4.25 -6.72 21.02
CA ALA A 148 5.12 -5.70 20.41
C ALA A 148 4.82 -4.28 20.93
N GLY A 149 3.55 -3.97 21.20
CA GLY A 149 3.11 -2.73 21.82
C GLY A 149 3.71 -2.55 23.22
N GLU A 150 3.57 -3.57 24.09
CA GLU A 150 4.14 -3.58 25.43
C GLU A 150 5.66 -3.38 25.41
N GLU A 151 6.38 -4.10 24.54
CA GLU A 151 7.82 -3.95 24.38
C GLU A 151 8.22 -2.52 23.97
N LEU A 152 7.51 -1.95 22.99
CA LEU A 152 7.80 -0.61 22.50
C LEU A 152 7.44 0.48 23.51
N GLU A 153 6.36 0.29 24.27
CA GLU A 153 5.86 1.22 25.29
C GLU A 153 6.82 1.31 26.49
N ARG A 154 7.59 0.26 26.83
CA ARG A 154 8.54 0.27 27.98
C ARG A 154 9.47 1.48 27.98
N ASP A 155 9.95 1.88 26.82
CA ASP A 155 10.90 2.99 26.65
C ASP A 155 10.26 4.23 26.01
N ALA A 156 8.93 4.23 25.80
CA ALA A 156 8.23 5.31 25.11
C ALA A 156 7.27 6.08 26.02
N ALA A 157 7.29 7.41 25.95
CA ALA A 157 6.26 8.27 26.55
C ALA A 157 4.98 8.26 25.70
N SER A 158 5.15 8.15 24.38
CA SER A 158 4.05 7.98 23.44
C SER A 158 4.45 6.99 22.34
N LEU A 159 3.49 6.16 21.94
CA LEU A 159 3.62 5.23 20.83
C LEU A 159 2.38 5.36 19.93
N ASP A 160 2.59 5.83 18.72
CA ASP A 160 1.57 5.79 17.67
C ASP A 160 1.86 4.67 16.68
N TRP A 161 0.81 3.96 16.30
CA TRP A 161 0.87 2.95 15.24
C TRP A 161 0.17 3.49 14.00
N VAL A 162 0.88 3.47 12.87
CA VAL A 162 0.33 3.82 11.56
C VAL A 162 0.35 2.57 10.70
N PHE A 163 -0.82 2.10 10.31
CA PHE A 163 -0.98 0.82 9.63
C PHE A 163 -1.03 0.98 8.12
N GLY A 164 -0.20 0.20 7.42
CA GLY A 164 -0.29 0.05 5.97
C GLY A 164 -1.51 -0.77 5.56
N PRO A 165 -1.82 -0.82 4.26
CA PRO A 165 -2.96 -1.58 3.74
C PRO A 165 -2.91 -3.05 4.17
N GLY A 166 -3.95 -3.53 4.84
CA GLY A 166 -4.06 -4.93 5.28
C GLY A 166 -3.14 -5.36 6.43
N SER A 167 -2.43 -4.43 7.08
CA SER A 167 -1.45 -4.76 8.14
C SER A 167 -2.06 -4.92 9.55
N ALA A 168 -3.31 -4.50 9.75
CA ALA A 168 -4.01 -4.61 11.04
C ALA A 168 -5.16 -5.64 10.97
N HIS A 169 -5.27 -6.49 11.99
CA HIS A 169 -6.44 -7.35 12.17
C HIS A 169 -7.65 -6.57 12.72
N PRO A 170 -8.88 -7.04 12.46
CA PRO A 170 -10.10 -6.40 13.01
C PRO A 170 -10.07 -6.22 14.52
N GLU A 171 -9.56 -7.19 15.28
CA GLU A 171 -9.40 -7.11 16.74
C GLU A 171 -8.46 -5.97 17.17
N THR A 172 -7.32 -5.83 16.50
CA THR A 172 -6.39 -4.70 16.71
C THR A 172 -7.06 -3.37 16.38
N VAL A 173 -7.80 -3.29 15.28
CA VAL A 173 -8.53 -2.07 14.89
C VAL A 173 -9.58 -1.71 15.95
N ALA A 174 -10.33 -2.68 16.46
CA ALA A 174 -11.33 -2.47 17.50
C ALA A 174 -10.70 -1.98 18.81
N GLU A 175 -9.56 -2.55 19.24
CA GLU A 175 -8.84 -2.06 20.42
C GLU A 175 -8.32 -0.64 20.22
N MET A 176 -7.80 -0.32 19.04
CA MET A 176 -7.34 1.05 18.72
C MET A 176 -8.47 2.06 18.77
N TYR A 177 -9.65 1.75 18.21
CA TYR A 177 -10.83 2.61 18.36
C TYR A 177 -11.23 2.78 19.82
N GLY A 178 -11.23 1.71 20.62
CA GLY A 178 -11.55 1.78 22.05
C GLY A 178 -10.57 2.63 22.85
N ARG A 179 -9.26 2.53 22.55
CA ARG A 179 -8.19 3.19 23.33
C ARG A 179 -7.90 4.62 22.88
N PHE A 180 -8.00 4.91 21.58
CA PHE A 180 -7.56 6.18 20.99
C PHE A 180 -8.65 6.92 20.23
N GLY A 181 -9.80 6.28 19.99
CA GLY A 181 -10.89 6.83 19.17
C GLY A 181 -10.66 6.74 17.67
N HIS A 182 -9.45 6.40 17.23
CA HIS A 182 -9.07 6.36 15.82
C HIS A 182 -7.95 5.34 15.55
N VAL A 183 -7.71 5.06 14.27
CA VAL A 183 -6.58 4.30 13.74
C VAL A 183 -5.86 5.17 12.73
N LEU A 184 -4.54 5.28 12.84
CA LEU A 184 -3.74 5.95 11.81
C LEU A 184 -3.43 4.96 10.68
N ARG A 185 -3.62 5.41 9.44
CA ARG A 185 -3.32 4.64 8.23
C ARG A 185 -2.32 5.37 7.37
N PHE A 186 -1.55 4.60 6.59
CA PHE A 186 -0.78 5.15 5.50
C PHE A 186 -1.08 4.45 4.18
N ARG A 187 -0.91 5.19 3.08
CA ARG A 187 -0.84 4.66 1.71
C ARG A 187 0.30 5.34 0.96
N PHE A 188 0.56 4.88 -0.26
CA PHE A 188 1.56 5.47 -1.13
C PHE A 188 0.97 5.91 -2.45
N GLU A 189 1.43 7.07 -2.92
CA GLU A 189 1.18 7.59 -4.26
C GLU A 189 2.50 7.57 -5.04
N THR A 190 2.49 7.07 -6.27
CA THR A 190 3.69 7.07 -7.11
C THR A 190 3.87 8.43 -7.76
N GLU A 191 5.02 9.06 -7.51
CA GLU A 191 5.42 10.34 -8.09
C GLU A 191 6.73 10.15 -8.87
N GLY A 192 6.62 9.98 -10.18
CA GLY A 192 7.75 9.66 -11.04
C GLY A 192 8.44 8.37 -10.60
N VAL A 193 9.67 8.49 -10.09
CA VAL A 193 10.50 7.36 -9.67
C VAL A 193 10.47 7.09 -8.16
N ALA A 194 9.70 7.88 -7.42
CA ALA A 194 9.53 7.75 -5.98
C ALA A 194 8.09 7.38 -5.63
N ARG A 195 7.88 6.93 -4.39
CA ARG A 195 6.55 6.76 -3.81
C ARG A 195 6.46 7.63 -2.58
N ARG A 196 5.42 8.46 -2.49
CA ARG A 196 5.18 9.37 -1.37
C ARG A 196 4.14 8.83 -0.44
N ILE A 197 4.42 8.91 0.85
CA ILE A 197 3.46 8.54 1.88
C ILE A 197 2.33 9.57 1.98
N ARG A 198 1.10 9.07 2.09
CA ARG A 198 -0.06 9.81 2.60
C ARG A 198 -0.53 9.17 3.89
N ILE A 199 -1.00 9.98 4.82
CA ILE A 199 -1.49 9.57 6.13
C ILE A 199 -2.94 10.01 6.28
N ARG A 200 -3.76 9.20 6.94
CA ARG A 200 -5.07 9.61 7.43
C ARG A 200 -5.35 9.01 8.80
N ALA A 201 -6.32 9.57 9.49
CA ALA A 201 -6.97 8.89 10.59
C ALA A 201 -8.33 8.34 10.15
N GLU A 202 -8.61 7.13 10.58
CA GLU A 202 -9.92 6.51 10.48
C GLU A 202 -10.53 6.49 11.87
N GLU A 203 -11.80 6.86 11.99
CA GLU A 203 -12.64 6.63 13.15
C GLU A 203 -13.70 5.57 12.80
N ALA A 204 -14.50 5.13 13.78
CA ALA A 204 -15.49 4.08 13.56
C ALA A 204 -16.54 4.43 12.47
N ARG A 205 -16.79 5.73 12.22
CA ARG A 205 -17.84 6.20 11.29
C ARG A 205 -17.38 7.26 10.29
N SER A 206 -16.12 7.68 10.34
CA SER A 206 -15.59 8.79 9.56
C SER A 206 -14.10 8.56 9.30
N SER A 207 -13.54 9.29 8.34
CA SER A 207 -12.11 9.32 8.10
C SER A 207 -11.70 10.72 7.69
N THR A 208 -10.50 11.14 8.07
CA THR A 208 -9.90 12.36 7.54
C THR A 208 -9.50 12.17 6.08
N ASP A 209 -9.26 13.28 5.40
CA ASP A 209 -8.61 13.23 4.09
C ASP A 209 -7.21 12.62 4.19
N TRP A 210 -6.75 12.07 3.06
CA TRP A 210 -5.37 11.64 2.88
C TRP A 210 -4.48 12.85 2.75
N VAL A 211 -3.67 13.11 3.77
CA VAL A 211 -2.74 14.25 3.80
C VAL A 211 -1.30 13.79 3.57
N PRO A 212 -0.44 14.64 2.99
CA PRO A 212 0.99 14.37 2.96
C PRO A 212 1.61 14.45 4.37
N LEU A 213 2.78 13.84 4.55
CA LEU A 213 3.47 13.78 5.85
C LEU A 213 3.87 15.15 6.39
N ASP A 214 4.16 16.12 5.52
CA ASP A 214 4.50 17.51 5.88
C ASP A 214 3.31 18.29 6.48
N ALA A 215 2.08 17.86 6.23
CA ALA A 215 0.89 18.39 6.91
C ALA A 215 0.72 17.83 8.34
N CYS A 216 1.46 16.77 8.70
CA CYS A 216 1.45 16.19 10.03
C CYS A 216 2.49 16.87 10.94
N ALA A 217 2.24 16.85 12.24
CA ALA A 217 3.15 17.40 13.24
C ALA A 217 3.53 16.35 14.28
N MET A 218 4.78 16.37 14.74
CA MET A 218 5.19 15.62 15.92
C MET A 218 4.95 16.50 17.16
N THR A 219 4.10 16.07 18.08
CA THR A 219 3.80 16.77 19.34
C THR A 219 4.16 15.90 20.54
N PRO A 220 4.36 16.45 21.76
CA PRO A 220 4.63 15.67 22.97
C PRO A 220 3.73 14.43 23.15
N GLU A 221 2.48 14.54 22.73
CA GLU A 221 1.47 13.48 22.82
C GLU A 221 1.60 12.41 21.74
N GLY A 222 2.26 12.69 20.62
CA GLY A 222 2.42 11.78 19.49
C GLY A 222 2.39 12.44 18.11
N LEU A 223 2.21 11.63 17.08
CA LEU A 223 1.96 12.07 15.71
C LEU A 223 0.55 12.68 15.61
N ARG A 224 0.48 13.95 15.25
CA ARG A 224 -0.76 14.67 14.99
C ARG A 224 -1.05 14.70 13.50
N VAL A 225 -2.21 14.15 13.14
CA VAL A 225 -2.79 14.27 11.80
C VAL A 225 -3.87 15.37 11.84
N PRO A 226 -3.90 16.31 10.86
CA PRO A 226 -4.94 17.32 10.77
C PRO A 226 -6.36 16.73 10.75
N GLY A 227 -7.30 17.41 11.39
CA GLY A 227 -8.71 16.99 11.46
C GLY A 227 -9.04 15.95 12.53
N VAL A 228 -8.07 15.53 13.35
CA VAL A 228 -8.28 14.57 14.45
C VAL A 228 -8.32 15.29 15.80
N GLU A 229 -9.40 15.12 16.55
CA GLU A 229 -9.45 15.45 17.97
C GLU A 229 -9.03 14.23 18.80
N ARG A 230 -7.89 14.33 19.49
CA ARG A 230 -7.45 13.24 20.37
C ARG A 230 -8.33 13.19 21.61
N ARG A 231 -9.03 12.07 21.83
CA ARG A 231 -9.56 11.75 23.16
C ARG A 231 -8.40 11.53 24.13
N ARG A 232 -8.41 12.22 25.28
CA ARG A 232 -7.44 11.99 26.36
C ARG A 232 -7.48 10.51 26.75
N ARG A 233 -6.29 9.90 26.92
CA ARG A 233 -6.13 8.61 27.59
C ARG A 233 -6.83 8.69 28.95
N THR A 234 -8.02 8.09 29.08
CA THR A 234 -8.50 7.70 30.41
C THR A 234 -7.75 6.42 30.75
N SER A 235 -6.56 6.57 31.32
CA SER A 235 -5.91 5.51 32.10
C SER A 235 -6.76 5.27 33.33
N ARG A 236 -7.89 4.58 33.16
CA ARG A 236 -8.68 4.06 34.26
C ARG A 236 -8.34 2.58 34.33
N PRO A 237 -7.72 2.08 35.41
CA PRO A 237 -7.61 0.64 35.59
C PRO A 237 -9.04 0.09 35.58
N VAL A 238 -9.28 -0.92 34.75
CA VAL A 238 -10.48 -1.74 34.87
C VAL A 238 -10.32 -2.46 36.20
N VAL A 239 -10.83 -1.85 37.26
CA VAL A 239 -11.08 -2.54 38.52
C VAL A 239 -12.20 -3.53 38.18
N ALA A 240 -11.82 -4.80 38.01
CA ALA A 240 -12.77 -5.90 37.98
C ALA A 240 -13.69 -5.78 39.21
N PRO A 241 -15.02 -5.95 39.08
CA PRO A 241 -15.89 -5.98 40.25
C PRO A 241 -15.43 -7.11 41.17
N ARG A 242 -14.97 -6.76 42.36
CA ARG A 242 -14.72 -7.73 43.43
C ARG A 242 -16.07 -8.32 43.84
N THR A 243 -16.32 -9.56 43.45
CA THR A 243 -17.38 -10.38 44.03
C THR A 243 -17.14 -10.50 45.54
N PRO A 244 -18.13 -10.22 46.41
CA PRO A 244 -17.96 -10.42 47.85
C PRO A 244 -17.86 -11.92 48.19
N PRO A 245 -17.12 -12.30 49.25
CA PRO A 245 -16.98 -13.69 49.65
C PRO A 245 -18.21 -14.12 50.46
N GLY A 246 -19.00 -15.05 49.90
CA GLY A 246 -20.05 -15.78 50.61
C GLY A 246 -19.69 -17.27 50.67
N GLY A 247 -19.71 -17.84 51.87
CA GLY A 247 -19.04 -19.09 52.25
C GLY A 247 -19.67 -20.42 51.80
N ALA A 248 -18.93 -21.47 52.18
CA ALA A 248 -19.13 -22.92 52.04
C ALA A 248 -20.60 -23.39 52.15
N ALA A 249 -21.16 -24.13 51.16
CA ALA A 249 -21.07 -25.58 50.88
C ALA A 249 -21.88 -26.47 51.86
N PRO A 250 -22.23 -27.75 51.55
CA PRO A 250 -22.33 -28.49 50.27
C PRO A 250 -23.66 -29.29 50.14
N ALA A 251 -23.90 -30.00 49.00
CA ALA A 251 -24.21 -31.46 48.99
C ALA A 251 -24.87 -31.98 47.68
N ARG A 252 -24.28 -33.09 47.19
CA ARG A 252 -24.89 -34.30 46.60
C ARG A 252 -25.40 -34.32 45.15
N VAL A 253 -24.56 -34.97 44.31
CA VAL A 253 -24.86 -35.88 43.17
C VAL A 253 -25.71 -37.05 43.73
N PRO A 254 -26.65 -37.73 43.00
CA PRO A 254 -26.25 -38.54 41.84
C PRO A 254 -27.26 -38.99 40.73
N VAL A 255 -26.65 -39.55 39.67
CA VAL A 255 -27.08 -40.52 38.62
C VAL A 255 -28.10 -40.13 37.52
N ALA A 256 -27.70 -40.42 36.27
CA ALA A 256 -28.52 -40.47 35.04
C ALA A 256 -29.22 -41.85 34.89
N PRO A 257 -30.16 -42.11 33.94
CA PRO A 257 -29.77 -42.31 32.53
C PRO A 257 -30.84 -41.99 31.44
N GLY A 258 -30.33 -41.78 30.21
CA GLY A 258 -30.95 -42.30 28.97
C GLY A 258 -31.91 -41.39 28.17
N ALA A 259 -31.52 -41.00 26.96
CA ALA A 259 -32.23 -41.33 25.70
C ALA A 259 -31.57 -40.66 24.49
N ARG A 260 -31.52 -41.41 23.39
CA ARG A 260 -30.94 -41.11 22.09
C ARG A 260 -31.81 -40.13 21.27
N ALA A 261 -31.20 -39.34 20.38
CA ALA A 261 -31.60 -39.22 18.98
C ALA A 261 -30.54 -38.42 18.17
N SER A 262 -30.27 -38.92 16.97
CA SER A 262 -29.26 -38.48 15.99
C SER A 262 -29.79 -37.44 15.00
N VAL A 263 -28.94 -37.09 14.00
CA VAL A 263 -29.19 -36.43 12.69
C VAL A 263 -28.90 -34.90 12.73
N ALA A 264 -28.05 -34.27 11.90
CA ALA A 264 -27.30 -34.58 10.68
C ALA A 264 -26.08 -33.60 10.52
N PRO A 265 -25.11 -33.88 9.63
CA PRO A 265 -23.92 -33.07 9.43
C PRO A 265 -24.14 -31.91 8.44
N GLY A 266 -23.91 -30.67 8.90
CA GLY A 266 -23.84 -29.48 8.07
C GLY A 266 -22.46 -29.32 7.43
N ARG A 267 -22.44 -29.33 6.11
CA ARG A 267 -21.27 -29.19 5.22
C ARG A 267 -20.34 -28.05 5.62
N GLY A 268 -19.07 -28.39 5.86
CA GLY A 268 -17.97 -27.43 5.77
C GLY A 268 -17.75 -27.07 4.30
N SER A 269 -17.88 -25.78 3.98
CA SER A 269 -17.39 -25.23 2.71
C SER A 269 -16.17 -24.39 3.02
N SER A 270 -15.01 -24.98 2.74
CA SER A 270 -13.73 -24.29 2.62
C SER A 270 -13.71 -23.46 1.33
N ALA A 271 -13.42 -22.16 1.45
CA ALA A 271 -12.79 -21.40 0.37
C ALA A 271 -12.26 -20.07 0.95
N ASP A 272 -11.06 -20.14 1.52
CA ASP A 272 -10.20 -18.97 1.71
C ASP A 272 -9.78 -18.44 0.33
N ALA A 273 -10.17 -17.20 0.02
CA ALA A 273 -9.57 -16.40 -1.04
C ALA A 273 -9.35 -14.97 -0.50
N PRO A 274 -8.13 -14.40 -0.61
CA PRO A 274 -7.77 -13.16 0.06
C PRO A 274 -8.24 -11.91 -0.69
N ASP A 275 -9.04 -11.12 0.02
CA ASP A 275 -9.75 -9.95 -0.46
C ASP A 275 -8.85 -8.68 -0.51
N ARG A 276 -8.01 -8.55 -1.55
CA ARG A 276 -7.35 -7.29 -1.99
C ARG A 276 -8.31 -6.25 -2.62
N ARG A 277 -8.66 -5.19 -1.88
CA ARG A 277 -9.32 -4.02 -2.48
C ARG A 277 -8.56 -2.73 -2.21
N ALA A 278 -8.19 -2.11 -3.33
CA ALA A 278 -7.58 -0.80 -3.45
C ALA A 278 -8.67 0.28 -3.43
N ASP A 279 -8.44 1.32 -2.63
CA ASP A 279 -9.17 2.59 -2.66
C ASP A 279 -8.83 3.34 -3.96
N ALA A 280 -9.86 3.64 -4.76
CA ALA A 280 -9.81 4.55 -5.88
C ALA A 280 -10.04 5.99 -5.38
N GLY A 281 -9.10 6.89 -5.67
CA GLY A 281 -9.28 8.33 -5.44
C GLY A 281 -7.96 9.10 -5.30
N ALA A 282 -7.68 9.94 -6.31
CA ALA A 282 -6.55 10.85 -6.54
C ALA A 282 -5.32 10.26 -7.27
N GLY A 283 -5.39 10.35 -8.59
CA GLY A 283 -4.40 9.90 -9.58
C GLY A 283 -5.10 9.06 -10.63
N ALA A 284 -5.49 9.64 -11.76
CA ALA A 284 -6.18 8.90 -12.82
C ALA A 284 -5.41 7.61 -13.15
N SER A 285 -6.11 6.48 -13.13
CA SER A 285 -5.55 5.16 -13.45
C SER A 285 -4.70 5.23 -14.73
N PRO A 286 -3.56 4.51 -14.83
CA PRO A 286 -2.73 4.50 -16.04
C PRO A 286 -3.54 4.26 -17.32
N LEU A 287 -4.56 3.39 -17.26
CA LEU A 287 -5.46 3.12 -18.38
C LEU A 287 -6.33 4.33 -18.73
N VAL A 288 -6.83 5.06 -17.73
CA VAL A 288 -7.59 6.31 -17.94
C VAL A 288 -6.72 7.37 -18.58
N ARG A 289 -5.48 7.55 -18.10
CA ARG A 289 -4.51 8.48 -18.70
C ARG A 289 -4.12 8.09 -20.12
N LYS A 290 -3.97 6.79 -20.38
CA LYS A 290 -3.70 6.28 -21.73
C LYS A 290 -4.84 6.61 -22.69
N VAL A 291 -6.09 6.30 -22.31
CA VAL A 291 -7.27 6.60 -23.13
C VAL A 291 -7.42 8.11 -23.36
N GLN A 292 -7.26 8.95 -22.33
CA GLN A 292 -7.33 10.41 -22.45
C GLN A 292 -6.28 10.97 -23.42
N ARG A 293 -5.02 10.53 -23.31
CA ARG A 293 -3.95 10.94 -24.23
C ARG A 293 -4.27 10.56 -25.68
N LEU A 294 -4.78 9.35 -25.91
CA LEU A 294 -5.14 8.89 -27.25
C LEU A 294 -6.31 9.66 -27.85
N VAL A 295 -7.26 10.10 -27.02
CA VAL A 295 -8.36 10.98 -27.44
C VAL A 295 -7.83 12.36 -27.83
N GLU A 296 -6.97 12.96 -27.02
CA GLU A 296 -6.34 14.27 -27.33
C GLU A 296 -5.56 14.20 -28.65
N GLU A 297 -4.75 13.16 -28.82
CA GLU A 297 -4.00 12.92 -30.06
C GLU A 297 -4.92 12.72 -31.27
N LEU A 298 -5.97 11.92 -31.12
CA LEU A 298 -6.93 11.67 -32.19
C LEU A 298 -7.70 12.95 -32.60
N ASN A 299 -8.09 13.78 -31.63
CA ASN A 299 -8.80 15.03 -31.91
C ASN A 299 -7.94 16.01 -32.72
N VAL A 300 -6.62 16.04 -32.47
CA VAL A 300 -5.67 16.84 -33.27
C VAL A 300 -5.57 16.29 -34.69
N LEU A 301 -5.44 14.98 -34.86
CA LEU A 301 -5.28 14.34 -36.18
C LEU A 301 -6.56 14.36 -37.02
N ALA A 302 -7.73 14.29 -36.39
CA ALA A 302 -9.02 14.24 -37.08
C ALA A 302 -9.56 15.63 -37.47
N ALA A 303 -9.00 16.72 -36.92
CA ALA A 303 -9.42 18.09 -37.21
C ALA A 303 -9.37 18.45 -38.72
N PRO A 304 -8.28 18.12 -39.47
CA PRO A 304 -8.24 18.36 -40.91
C PRO A 304 -8.85 17.23 -41.76
N ALA A 305 -9.34 16.15 -41.16
CA ALA A 305 -9.80 14.97 -41.89
C ALA A 305 -11.20 15.14 -42.49
N GLU A 306 -11.54 14.25 -43.43
CA GLU A 306 -12.87 14.14 -44.03
C GLU A 306 -13.98 13.96 -42.96
N ALA A 307 -15.19 14.39 -43.29
CA ALA A 307 -16.32 14.44 -42.36
C ALA A 307 -16.61 13.07 -41.71
N ASP A 308 -16.48 11.98 -42.46
CA ASP A 308 -16.72 10.62 -41.97
C ASP A 308 -15.71 10.18 -40.90
N ILE A 309 -14.45 10.59 -41.06
CA ILE A 309 -13.37 10.31 -40.11
C ILE A 309 -13.57 11.14 -38.83
N ARG A 310 -13.97 12.41 -38.97
CA ARG A 310 -14.26 13.29 -37.85
C ARG A 310 -15.42 12.79 -37.00
N MET A 311 -16.53 12.38 -37.64
CA MET A 311 -17.66 11.74 -36.95
C MET A 311 -17.24 10.48 -36.19
N LYS A 312 -16.33 9.68 -36.77
CA LYS A 312 -15.80 8.47 -36.12
C LYS A 312 -14.94 8.79 -34.90
N ALA A 313 -14.13 9.86 -34.96
CA ALA A 313 -13.34 10.35 -33.83
C ALA A 313 -14.21 10.87 -32.68
N GLU A 314 -15.21 11.70 -32.98
CA GLU A 314 -16.18 12.22 -32.00
C GLU A 314 -17.00 11.10 -31.33
N ARG A 315 -17.30 10.02 -32.06
CA ARG A 315 -17.95 8.84 -31.48
C ARG A 315 -17.04 8.15 -30.46
N LEU A 316 -15.76 7.97 -30.77
CA LEU A 316 -14.79 7.34 -29.87
C LEU A 316 -14.47 8.22 -28.65
N ASP A 317 -14.44 9.53 -28.81
CA ASP A 317 -14.31 10.49 -27.70
C ASP A 317 -15.49 10.38 -26.71
N ARG A 318 -16.73 10.40 -27.21
CA ARG A 318 -17.92 10.19 -26.36
C ARG A 318 -17.91 8.84 -25.66
N GLU A 319 -17.45 7.79 -26.34
CA GLU A 319 -17.31 6.46 -25.75
C GLU A 319 -16.24 6.44 -24.65
N ALA A 320 -15.13 7.15 -24.85
CA ALA A 320 -14.05 7.32 -23.87
C ALA A 320 -14.49 8.11 -22.64
N ALA A 321 -15.22 9.21 -22.82
CA ALA A 321 -15.80 9.97 -21.73
C ALA A 321 -16.78 9.12 -20.90
N SER A 322 -17.68 8.38 -21.57
CA SER A 322 -18.62 7.47 -20.90
C SER A 322 -17.91 6.36 -20.13
N TRP A 323 -16.87 5.77 -20.72
CA TRP A 323 -16.06 4.75 -20.07
C TRP A 323 -15.29 5.31 -18.86
N ALA A 324 -14.68 6.49 -18.96
CA ALA A 324 -13.93 7.11 -17.87
C ALA A 324 -14.82 7.40 -16.65
N VAL A 325 -16.05 7.88 -16.87
CA VAL A 325 -17.06 8.06 -15.81
C VAL A 325 -17.43 6.72 -15.16
N ARG A 326 -17.63 5.66 -15.96
CA ARG A 326 -17.93 4.31 -15.45
C ARG A 326 -16.77 3.73 -14.64
N TYR A 327 -15.55 3.93 -15.11
CA TYR A 327 -14.32 3.50 -14.44
C TYR A 327 -14.11 4.25 -13.12
N GLY A 328 -14.34 5.57 -13.10
CA GLY A 328 -14.22 6.40 -11.90
C GLY A 328 -15.28 6.12 -10.83
N ARG A 329 -16.40 5.48 -11.20
CA ARG A 329 -17.45 5.01 -10.26
C ARG A 329 -17.21 3.59 -9.74
N LEU A 330 -16.14 2.91 -10.17
CA LEU A 330 -15.81 1.60 -9.63
C LEU A 330 -15.45 1.75 -8.16
N THR A 331 -16.25 1.11 -7.34
CA THR A 331 -15.99 0.97 -5.92
C THR A 331 -15.06 -0.20 -5.71
N SER A 332 -14.59 -0.33 -4.47
CA SER A 332 -13.98 -1.56 -4.01
C SER A 332 -14.91 -2.74 -4.43
N SER A 333 -16.21 -2.70 -4.07
CA SER A 333 -17.32 -3.67 -4.43
C SER A 333 -17.35 -4.24 -5.85
N ASP A 334 -16.87 -3.50 -6.85
CA ASP A 334 -16.88 -3.93 -8.25
C ASP A 334 -15.68 -4.80 -8.65
N PHE A 335 -14.61 -4.82 -7.85
CA PHE A 335 -13.42 -5.65 -8.14
C PHE A 335 -13.61 -7.14 -7.84
N TRP A 336 -14.50 -7.52 -6.92
CA TRP A 336 -14.77 -8.95 -6.62
C TRP A 336 -15.87 -9.55 -7.47
N SER A 337 -16.74 -8.72 -8.06
CA SER A 337 -17.81 -9.19 -8.94
C SER A 337 -17.35 -9.41 -10.40
N GLY A 338 -16.05 -9.25 -10.69
CA GLY A 338 -15.50 -9.30 -12.05
C GLY A 338 -15.89 -8.09 -12.92
N LYS A 339 -16.71 -7.17 -12.39
CA LYS A 339 -17.18 -5.97 -13.09
C LYS A 339 -16.04 -5.00 -13.39
N ALA A 340 -15.09 -4.82 -12.47
CA ALA A 340 -13.89 -4.01 -12.71
C ALA A 340 -13.03 -4.57 -13.85
N THR A 341 -12.84 -5.89 -13.92
CA THR A 341 -12.12 -6.57 -15.00
C THR A 341 -12.82 -6.37 -16.35
N LYS A 342 -14.15 -6.48 -16.38
CA LYS A 342 -14.95 -6.21 -17.58
C LYS A 342 -14.83 -4.76 -18.04
N VAL A 343 -14.89 -3.80 -17.11
CA VAL A 343 -14.74 -2.37 -17.42
C VAL A 343 -13.31 -2.03 -17.85
N ALA A 344 -12.28 -2.68 -17.29
CA ALA A 344 -10.90 -2.54 -17.74
C ALA A 344 -10.69 -3.10 -19.16
N ALA A 345 -11.20 -4.29 -19.45
CA ALA A 345 -11.15 -4.88 -20.80
C ALA A 345 -11.87 -4.02 -21.86
N GLN A 346 -12.96 -3.35 -21.47
CA GLN A 346 -13.60 -2.34 -22.33
C GLN A 346 -12.68 -1.14 -22.60
N GLY A 347 -11.91 -0.71 -21.59
CA GLY A 347 -10.91 0.35 -21.73
C GLY A 347 -9.76 -0.03 -22.66
N ASP A 348 -9.24 -1.26 -22.54
CA ASP A 348 -8.19 -1.77 -23.43
C ASP A 348 -8.68 -1.89 -24.89
N SER A 349 -9.90 -2.39 -25.09
CA SER A 349 -10.53 -2.45 -26.41
C SER A 349 -10.76 -1.07 -27.02
N LEU A 350 -11.16 -0.09 -26.21
CA LEU A 350 -11.28 1.30 -26.62
C LEU A 350 -9.91 1.91 -26.98
N ALA A 351 -8.88 1.70 -26.17
CA ALA A 351 -7.53 2.17 -26.45
C ALA A 351 -7.00 1.61 -27.78
N GLY A 352 -7.19 0.31 -28.05
CA GLY A 352 -6.78 -0.30 -29.31
C GLY A 352 -7.51 0.28 -30.54
N ARG A 353 -8.79 0.64 -30.43
CA ARG A 353 -9.53 1.30 -31.52
C ARG A 353 -9.07 2.75 -31.74
N LEU A 354 -8.77 3.48 -30.67
CA LEU A 354 -8.20 4.84 -30.75
C LEU A 354 -6.83 4.80 -31.42
N GLU A 355 -5.94 3.89 -31.01
CA GLU A 355 -4.62 3.69 -31.60
C GLU A 355 -4.69 3.34 -33.09
N LYS A 356 -5.57 2.40 -33.46
CA LYS A 356 -5.75 2.00 -34.86
C LYS A 356 -6.23 3.15 -35.75
N LEU A 357 -7.11 4.01 -35.23
CA LEU A 357 -7.58 5.17 -35.99
C LEU A 357 -6.50 6.26 -36.09
N ALA A 358 -5.78 6.54 -34.99
CA ALA A 358 -4.68 7.49 -35.00
C ALA A 358 -3.55 7.05 -35.96
N GLN A 359 -3.24 5.74 -36.03
CA GLN A 359 -2.28 5.19 -37.00
C GLN A 359 -2.72 5.32 -38.45
N HIS A 360 -4.03 5.34 -38.72
CA HIS A 360 -4.55 5.52 -40.09
C HIS A 360 -4.51 6.99 -40.55
N LEU A 361 -4.48 7.94 -39.59
CA LEU A 361 -4.47 9.38 -39.86
C LEU A 361 -3.06 10.00 -39.86
N LYS A 362 -2.06 9.24 -39.41
CA LYS A 362 -0.64 9.55 -39.56
C LYS A 362 -0.14 8.96 -40.86
#